data_AF-A0A0R3N7E0-F1
#
_entry.id   AF-A0A0R3N7E0-F1
#
_cell.length_a   1.000
_cell.length_b   1.000
_cell.length_c   1.000
_cell.angle_alpha   90.00
_cell.angle_beta   90.00
_cell.angle_gamma   90.00
#
_symmetry.space_group_name_H-M   'P 1'
#
loop_
_entity.id
_entity.type
_entity.pdbx_description
1 polymer ?
#
loop_
_entity_poly.entity_id
_entity_poly.type
_entity_poly.pdbx_seq_one_letter_code
_entity_poly.pdbx_strand_id
1 'polypeptide(L)'
;MELRQILATDAKMRVLVGHGLFDLAMPYFGSKMVLDQLAAYASAPRIRLVFFPGGHMFHSRNPSRQAFRTEVETMIRYGRVLIEPAAN
;
A
#
# COMPACT_ATOMS: atom_id res chain seq x y z
N MET A 1 -9.89 -13.65 -0.10
CA MET A 1 -11.13 -13.49 0.69
C MET A 1 -10.88 -12.68 1.97
N GLU A 2 -9.74 -12.91 2.65
CA GLU A 2 -9.42 -12.33 3.97
C GLU A 2 -9.23 -10.80 3.97
N LEU A 3 -8.48 -10.23 3.03
CA LEU A 3 -8.20 -8.77 3.04
C LEU A 3 -9.48 -7.92 3.02
N ARG A 4 -10.48 -8.32 2.23
CA ARG A 4 -11.78 -7.65 2.17
C ARG A 4 -12.51 -7.67 3.51
N GLN A 5 -12.46 -8.80 4.21
CA GLN A 5 -13.10 -8.93 5.53
C GLN A 5 -12.38 -8.07 6.56
N ILE A 6 -11.04 -8.10 6.61
CA ILE A 6 -10.25 -7.28 7.52
C ILE A 6 -10.55 -5.79 7.32
N LEU A 7 -10.59 -5.33 6.06
CA LEU A 7 -10.88 -3.92 5.74
C LEU A 7 -12.32 -3.50 6.03
N ALA A 8 -13.27 -4.44 6.03
CA ALA A 8 -14.65 -4.21 6.43
C ALA A 8 -14.82 -4.16 7.96
N THR A 9 -14.04 -4.94 8.70
CA THR A 9 -14.13 -5.02 10.17
C THR A 9 -13.34 -3.91 10.87
N ASP A 10 -12.14 -3.57 10.37
CA ASP A 10 -11.32 -2.50 10.94
C ASP A 10 -11.31 -1.30 9.98
N ALA A 11 -12.04 -0.24 10.33
CA ALA A 11 -12.09 1.01 9.56
C ALA A 11 -10.78 1.81 9.56
N LYS A 12 -9.90 1.58 10.55
CA LYS A 12 -8.61 2.26 10.70
C LYS A 12 -7.48 1.53 9.98
N MET A 13 -7.67 0.26 9.62
CA MET A 13 -6.67 -0.50 8.88
C MET A 13 -6.35 0.16 7.53
N ARG A 14 -5.05 0.29 7.25
CA ARG A 14 -4.49 0.85 6.00
C ARG A 14 -3.52 -0.15 5.39
N VAL A 15 -3.47 -0.18 4.07
CA VAL A 15 -2.68 -1.17 3.31
C VAL A 15 -1.86 -0.44 2.26
N LEU A 16 -0.57 -0.75 2.20
CA LEU A 16 0.33 -0.30 1.16
C LEU A 16 0.84 -1.51 0.38
N VAL A 17 0.57 -1.53 -0.92
CA VAL A 17 1.00 -2.57 -1.85
C VAL A 17 2.16 -1.98 -2.67
N GLY A 18 3.36 -2.55 -2.50
CA GLY A 18 4.56 -2.12 -3.23
C GLY A 18 4.89 -3.08 -4.37
N HIS A 19 5.17 -2.54 -5.55
CA HIS A 19 5.47 -3.31 -6.76
C HIS A 19 6.78 -2.88 -7.43
N GLY A 20 7.47 -3.85 -8.05
CA GLY A 20 8.55 -3.55 -8.99
C GLY A 20 7.97 -3.15 -10.34
N LEU A 21 8.43 -2.05 -10.91
CA LEU A 21 7.94 -1.54 -12.20
C LEU A 21 8.10 -2.57 -13.35
N PHE A 22 9.10 -3.45 -13.25
CA PHE A 22 9.44 -4.46 -14.24
C PHE A 22 9.27 -5.89 -13.69
N ASP A 23 8.40 -6.08 -12.70
CA ASP A 23 8.09 -7.41 -12.19
C ASP A 23 7.22 -8.19 -13.19
N LEU A 24 7.80 -9.21 -13.82
CA LEU A 24 7.08 -10.11 -14.73
C LEU A 24 6.45 -11.30 -14.01
N ALA A 25 6.90 -11.62 -12.80
CA ALA A 25 6.34 -12.71 -12.00
C ALA A 25 5.03 -12.27 -11.33
N MET A 26 4.98 -11.03 -10.84
CA MET A 26 3.76 -10.39 -10.34
C MET A 26 3.53 -9.05 -11.05
N PRO A 27 2.92 -9.05 -12.24
CA PRO A 27 2.69 -7.83 -13.00
C PRO A 27 1.75 -6.86 -12.29
N TYR A 28 2.06 -5.57 -12.39
CA TYR A 28 1.24 -4.46 -11.88
C TYR A 28 -0.25 -4.64 -12.18
N PHE A 29 -0.58 -4.95 -13.43
CA PHE A 29 -1.97 -4.98 -13.90
C PHE A 29 -2.81 -6.01 -13.14
N GLY A 30 -2.23 -7.16 -12.78
CA GLY A 30 -2.93 -8.17 -11.98
C GLY A 30 -3.33 -7.64 -10.61
N SER A 31 -2.41 -6.95 -9.93
CA SER A 31 -2.70 -6.33 -8.63
C SER A 31 -3.70 -5.17 -8.76
N LYS A 32 -3.58 -4.32 -9.78
CA LYS A 32 -4.52 -3.23 -10.03
C LYS A 32 -5.94 -3.74 -10.24
N MET A 33 -6.11 -4.76 -11.08
CA MET A 33 -7.41 -5.35 -11.37
C MET A 33 -8.08 -5.92 -10.11
N VAL A 34 -7.33 -6.62 -9.26
CA VAL A 34 -7.88 -7.15 -7.99
C VAL A 34 -8.27 -6.02 -7.03
N LEU A 35 -7.45 -4.97 -6.93
CA LEU A 35 -7.74 -3.82 -6.08
C LEU A 35 -8.97 -3.03 -6.57
N ASP A 36 -9.17 -2.91 -7.89
CA ASP A 36 -10.32 -2.23 -8.48
C ASP A 36 -11.63 -2.98 -8.26
N GLN A 37 -11.58 -4.28 -7.99
CA GLN A 37 -12.75 -5.09 -7.64
C GLN A 37 -13.15 -4.97 -6.16
N LEU A 38 -12.34 -4.28 -5.33
CA LEU A 38 -12.70 -4.05 -3.94
C LEU A 38 -13.82 -3.01 -3.83
N ALA A 39 -14.70 -3.21 -2.86
CA ALA A 39 -15.81 -2.29 -2.59
C ALA A 39 -15.30 -0.90 -2.17
N ALA A 40 -16.15 0.14 -2.32
CA ALA A 40 -15.76 1.54 -2.09
C ALA A 40 -15.12 1.81 -0.72
N TYR A 41 -15.46 1.06 0.33
CA TYR A 41 -14.86 1.19 1.67
C TYR A 41 -13.36 0.80 1.74
N ALA A 42 -12.85 0.14 0.70
CA ALA A 42 -11.47 -0.30 0.54
C ALA A 42 -10.71 0.52 -0.51
N SER A 43 -11.26 1.65 -0.95
CA SER A 43 -10.63 2.54 -1.92
C SER A 43 -9.57 3.47 -1.28
N ALA A 44 -8.88 4.25 -2.12
CA ALA A 44 -7.95 5.28 -1.63
C ALA A 44 -8.69 6.28 -0.72
N PRO A 45 -8.09 6.72 0.41
CA PRO A 45 -6.67 6.60 0.77
C PRO A 45 -6.32 5.40 1.65
N ARG A 46 -7.22 4.42 1.82
CA ARG A 46 -7.01 3.27 2.72
C ARG A 46 -6.11 2.20 2.12
N ILE A 47 -6.25 1.94 0.83
CA ILE A 47 -5.31 1.11 0.07
C ILE A 47 -4.54 2.01 -0.89
N ARG A 48 -3.21 1.90 -0.87
CA ARG A 48 -2.35 2.53 -1.86
C ARG A 48 -1.52 1.48 -2.58
N LEU A 49 -1.43 1.64 -3.88
CA LEU A 49 -0.54 0.87 -4.75
C LEU A 49 0.58 1.80 -5.22
N VAL A 50 1.82 1.42 -4.95
CA VAL A 50 3.03 2.21 -5.24
C VAL A 50 4.06 1.37 -5.99
N PHE A 51 4.85 2.02 -6.85
CA PHE A 51 5.80 1.35 -7.73
C PHE A 51 7.22 1.85 -7.51
N PHE A 52 8.18 0.94 -7.62
CA PHE A 52 9.60 1.24 -7.47
C PHE A 52 10.40 0.68 -8.65
N PRO A 53 11.50 1.32 -9.04
CA PRO A 53 12.41 0.77 -10.04
C PRO A 53 12.91 -0.63 -9.65
N GLY A 54 12.80 -1.61 -10.56
CA GLY A 54 13.22 -2.99 -10.31
C GLY A 54 12.19 -4.02 -10.74
N GLY A 55 12.54 -5.29 -10.59
CA GLY A 55 11.63 -6.42 -10.80
C GLY A 55 11.05 -6.92 -9.49
N HIS A 56 10.79 -8.23 -9.40
CA HIS A 56 10.14 -8.88 -8.26
C HIS A 56 10.71 -8.49 -6.89
N MET A 57 12.04 -8.53 -6.78
CA MET A 57 12.75 -8.17 -5.55
C MET A 57 13.25 -6.73 -5.58
N PHE A 58 12.41 -5.75 -5.98
CA PHE A 58 12.81 -4.34 -6.09
C PHE A 58 13.49 -3.82 -4.82
N HIS A 59 13.04 -4.26 -3.64
CA HIS A 59 13.58 -3.89 -2.32
C HIS A 59 15.01 -4.40 -2.07
N SER A 60 15.54 -5.31 -2.88
CA SER A 60 16.95 -5.70 -2.80
C SER A 60 17.89 -4.58 -3.28
N ARG A 61 17.39 -3.66 -4.12
CA ARG A 61 18.14 -2.50 -4.60
C ARG A 61 18.08 -1.36 -3.58
N ASN A 62 19.23 -0.79 -3.23
CA ASN A 62 19.32 0.27 -2.22
C ASN A 62 18.35 1.45 -2.46
N PRO A 63 18.29 2.07 -3.66
CA PRO A 63 17.41 3.22 -3.89
C PRO A 63 15.93 2.86 -3.72
N SER A 64 15.51 1.74 -4.31
CA SER A 64 14.11 1.27 -4.24
C SER A 64 13.71 0.85 -2.82
N ARG A 65 14.63 0.27 -2.04
CA ARG A 65 14.40 -0.06 -0.63
C ARG A 65 14.21 1.19 0.23
N GLN A 66 15.05 2.21 0.00
CA GLN A 66 14.95 3.48 0.73
C GLN A 66 13.63 4.19 0.40
N ALA A 67 13.27 4.28 -0.88
CA ALA A 67 11.99 4.85 -1.31
C ALA A 67 10.79 4.09 -0.71
N PHE A 68 10.83 2.76 -0.71
CA PHE A 68 9.78 1.94 -0.09
C PHE A 68 9.67 2.17 1.41
N ARG A 69 10.80 2.26 2.11
CA ARG A 69 10.83 2.61 3.54
C ARG A 69 10.18 3.97 3.78
N THR A 70 10.53 4.99 3.00
CA THR A 70 9.96 6.34 3.14
C THR A 70 8.44 6.35 2.94
N GLU A 71 7.92 5.60 1.97
CA GLU A 71 6.47 5.45 1.77
C GLU A 71 5.78 4.79 2.98
N VAL A 72 6.39 3.73 3.55
CA VAL A 72 5.86 3.06 4.75
C VAL A 72 5.88 3.98 5.96
N GLU A 73 7.00 4.68 6.21
CA GLU A 73 7.09 5.64 7.30
C GLU A 73 6.04 6.75 7.17
N THR A 74 5.80 7.20 5.95
CA THR A 74 4.79 8.21 5.64
C THR A 74 3.39 7.69 5.92
N MET A 75 3.05 6.45 5.52
CA MET A 75 1.78 5.82 5.85
C MET A 75 1.57 5.72 7.38
N ILE A 76 2.61 5.33 8.12
CA ILE A 76 2.55 5.22 9.58
C ILE A 76 2.33 6.59 10.23
N ARG A 77 3.08 7.62 9.80
CA ARG A 77 2.91 8.99 10.31
C ARG A 77 1.52 9.54 10.02
N TYR A 78 1.02 9.42 8.80
CA TYR A 78 -0.35 9.83 8.48
C TYR A 78 -1.39 9.02 9.26
N GLY A 79 -1.13 7.74 9.54
CA GLY A 79 -1.97 6.94 10.43
C GLY A 79 -2.03 7.54 11.84
N ARG A 80 -0.88 7.88 12.42
CA ARG A 80 -0.80 8.51 13.76
C ARG A 80 -1.49 9.87 13.82
N VAL A 81 -1.30 10.73 12.81
CA VAL A 81 -1.97 12.04 12.72
C VAL A 81 -3.50 11.93 12.64
N LEU A 82 -4.04 10.85 12.05
CA LEU A 82 -5.48 10.60 12.03
C LEU A 82 -6.01 9.95 13.33
N ILE A 83 -5.12 9.37 14.14
CA ILE A 83 -5.47 8.67 15.39
C ILE A 83 -5.35 9.61 16.60
N GLU A 84 -4.39 10.54 16.59
CA GLU A 84 -4.29 11.60 17.59
C GLU A 84 -5.17 12.77 17.14
N PRO A 85 -6.20 13.19 17.91
CA PRO A 85 -6.89 14.42 17.59
C PRO A 85 -5.88 15.56 17.65
N ALA A 86 -5.96 16.51 16.72
CA ALA A 86 -5.16 17.72 16.77
C ALA A 86 -5.26 18.31 18.19
N ALA A 87 -4.16 18.24 18.94
CA ALA A 87 -4.07 18.83 20.25
C ALA A 87 -4.24 20.34 20.06
N ASN A 88 -5.28 20.88 20.70
CA ASN A 88 -5.64 22.29 20.70
C ASN A 88 -4.59 23.12 21.43
#